data_AF-A0AAF0JIN6-F1
#
_entry.id   AF-A0AAF0JIN6-F1
#
_cell.length_a   1.000
_cell.length_b   1.000
_cell.length_c   1.000
_cell.angle_alpha   90.00
_cell.angle_beta   90.00
_cell.angle_gamma   90.00
#
_symmetry.space_group_name_H-M   'P 1'
#
loop_
_entity.id
_entity.type
_entity.pdbx_description
1 polymer ?
#
loop_
_entity_poly.entity_id
_entity_poly.type
_entity_poly.pdbx_seq_one_letter_code
_entity_poly.pdbx_strand_id
1 'polypeptide(L)'
;MHAKQRRVVRVVTLVVALFAIVLGVLPYGLPEIFISEDQRASLANFFGQESLHSPVNPERASQPSTHTNNWAVLLCTSKFWFNYRHMANTLGMYRTVKRLGVPDSHIILMLAEDAACNARNPFPGSVWPSMNKDLDLYGDDVQVDYRGYEVTVPNFLRLLTGRVPAHIPRSKRLNTDERSNIFLYMTGHGGNGFLKFQDSEEVSAMDLGKTRS
;
A
#
# COMPACT_ATOMS: atom_id res chain seq x y z
N MET A 1 40.58 8.00 -38.96
CA MET A 1 39.51 8.83 -38.34
C MET A 1 38.32 8.02 -37.79
N HIS A 2 38.03 6.81 -38.28
CA HIS A 2 36.84 6.02 -37.86
C HIS A 2 36.81 5.50 -36.41
N ALA A 3 37.96 5.22 -35.77
CA ALA A 3 37.98 4.66 -34.41
C ALA A 3 37.55 5.68 -33.33
N LYS A 4 37.91 6.96 -33.51
CA LYS A 4 37.55 8.05 -32.58
C LYS A 4 36.04 8.30 -32.60
N GLN A 5 35.43 8.25 -33.78
CA GLN A 5 33.99 8.42 -33.97
C GLN A 5 33.17 7.28 -33.35
N ARG A 6 33.64 6.02 -33.49
CA ARG A 6 33.02 4.86 -32.82
C ARG A 6 33.08 4.94 -31.28
N ARG A 7 34.16 5.49 -30.73
CA ARG A 7 34.33 5.68 -29.28
C ARG A 7 33.38 6.75 -28.74
N VAL A 8 33.22 7.86 -29.46
CA VAL A 8 32.28 8.94 -29.10
C VAL A 8 30.83 8.44 -29.13
N VAL A 9 30.42 7.71 -30.17
CA VAL A 9 29.06 7.15 -30.28
C VAL A 9 28.75 6.17 -29.13
N ARG A 10 29.71 5.32 -28.75
CA ARG A 10 29.54 4.40 -27.61
C ARG A 10 29.38 5.13 -26.28
N VAL A 11 30.16 6.19 -26.05
CA VAL A 11 30.07 7.01 -24.84
C VAL A 11 28.72 7.72 -24.78
N VAL A 12 28.28 8.33 -25.88
CA VAL A 12 26.96 9.01 -25.95
C VAL A 12 25.82 8.01 -25.72
N THR A 13 25.87 6.82 -26.33
CA THR A 13 24.84 5.79 -26.16
C THR A 13 24.78 5.29 -24.70
N LEU A 14 25.93 5.09 -24.06
CA LEU A 14 25.99 4.70 -22.65
C LEU A 14 25.44 5.80 -21.73
N VAL A 15 25.76 7.07 -21.99
CA VAL A 15 25.25 8.20 -21.20
C VAL A 15 23.73 8.33 -21.35
N VAL A 16 23.20 8.23 -22.58
CA VAL A 16 21.75 8.28 -22.83
C VAL A 16 21.03 7.09 -22.19
N ALA A 17 21.60 5.88 -22.27
CA ALA A 17 21.04 4.71 -21.61
C ALA A 17 21.07 4.84 -20.07
N LEU A 18 22.15 5.38 -19.50
CA LEU A 18 22.24 5.64 -18.05
C LEU A 18 21.19 6.69 -17.64
N PHE A 19 20.99 7.74 -18.44
CA PHE A 19 20.00 8.78 -18.17
C PHE A 19 18.57 8.26 -18.29
N ALA A 20 18.30 7.36 -19.25
CA ALA A 20 17.01 6.69 -19.40
C ALA A 20 16.73 5.70 -18.25
N ILE A 21 17.76 5.02 -17.74
CA ILE A 21 17.65 4.18 -16.53
C ILE A 21 17.44 5.06 -15.29
N VAL A 22 18.14 6.19 -15.17
CA VAL A 22 17.96 7.11 -14.04
C VAL A 22 16.55 7.71 -14.08
N LEU A 23 16.08 8.23 -15.21
CA LEU A 23 14.72 8.79 -15.34
C LEU A 23 13.62 7.73 -15.32
N GLY A 24 13.90 6.51 -15.77
CA GLY A 24 12.94 5.41 -15.87
C GLY A 24 12.89 4.50 -14.64
N VAL A 25 13.88 4.55 -13.74
CA VAL A 25 13.98 3.69 -12.54
C VAL A 25 14.01 4.48 -11.23
N LEU A 26 14.55 5.72 -11.18
CA LEU A 26 14.48 6.53 -9.94
C LEU A 26 13.06 6.86 -9.47
N PRO A 27 12.07 7.16 -10.34
CA PRO A 27 10.69 7.39 -9.90
C PRO A 27 10.06 6.13 -9.26
N TYR A 28 10.64 4.97 -9.52
CA TYR A 28 10.23 3.68 -8.97
C TYR A 28 11.00 3.28 -7.69
N GLY A 29 12.03 4.03 -7.30
CA GLY A 29 12.94 3.71 -6.19
C GLY A 29 12.87 4.62 -4.96
N LEU A 30 12.15 5.76 -4.99
CA LEU A 30 12.12 6.73 -3.88
C LEU A 30 10.73 6.86 -3.21
N PRO A 31 10.33 5.93 -2.32
CA PRO A 31 9.15 6.11 -1.47
C PRO A 31 9.23 7.20 -0.37
N GLU A 32 10.30 8.03 -0.32
CA GLU A 32 10.58 8.95 0.82
C GLU A 32 9.60 10.12 0.82
N ILE A 33 8.90 10.28 -0.29
CA ILE A 33 7.93 11.34 -0.50
C ILE A 33 6.62 11.03 0.26
N PHE A 34 6.35 9.78 0.67
CA PHE A 34 5.02 9.37 1.17
C PHE A 34 4.99 8.64 2.52
N ILE A 35 6.11 8.02 2.91
CA ILE A 35 6.18 7.16 4.10
C ILE A 35 7.46 7.49 4.84
N SER A 36 7.40 7.64 6.17
CA SER A 36 8.61 7.89 6.96
C SER A 36 9.56 6.69 6.92
N GLU A 37 10.86 6.91 7.10
CA GLU A 37 11.85 5.83 7.13
C GLU A 37 11.51 4.76 8.17
N ASP A 38 10.96 5.16 9.33
CA ASP A 38 10.50 4.22 10.37
C ASP A 38 9.35 3.32 9.89
N GLN A 39 8.39 3.90 9.16
CA GLN A 39 7.26 3.14 8.61
C GLN A 39 7.73 2.17 7.53
N ARG A 40 8.68 2.59 6.69
CA ARG A 40 9.29 1.70 5.70
C ARG A 40 10.08 0.58 6.32
N ALA A 41 10.92 0.87 7.31
CA ALA A 41 11.69 -0.14 8.01
C ALA A 41 10.75 -1.16 8.68
N SER A 42 9.66 -0.68 9.28
CA SER A 42 8.62 -1.53 9.85
C SER A 42 7.96 -2.44 8.80
N LEU A 43 7.63 -1.90 7.62
CA LEU A 43 7.07 -2.66 6.50
C LEU A 43 8.07 -3.68 5.94
N ALA A 44 9.31 -3.26 5.71
CA ALA A 44 10.36 -4.13 5.20
C ALA A 44 10.70 -5.25 6.18
N ASN A 45 10.67 -4.98 7.49
CA ASN A 45 10.84 -6.02 8.49
C ASN A 45 9.65 -6.99 8.53
N PHE A 46 8.42 -6.49 8.36
CA PHE A 46 7.22 -7.32 8.35
C PHE A 46 7.14 -8.22 7.11
N PHE A 47 7.43 -7.68 5.91
CA PHE A 47 7.32 -8.41 4.64
C PHE A 47 8.64 -9.08 4.21
N GLY A 48 9.80 -8.58 4.63
CA GLY A 48 11.14 -9.05 4.23
C GLY A 48 11.62 -10.31 4.93
N GLN A 49 10.80 -10.91 5.80
CA GLN A 49 11.11 -12.20 6.43
C GLN A 49 11.10 -13.38 5.43
N GLU A 50 10.74 -13.17 4.17
CA GLU A 50 10.75 -14.20 3.12
C GLU A 50 12.07 -14.36 2.32
N SER A 51 13.05 -13.43 2.40
CA SER A 51 14.10 -13.38 1.35
C SER A 51 15.56 -13.62 1.77
N LEU A 52 15.87 -14.09 2.98
CA LEU A 52 17.26 -14.45 3.34
C LEU A 52 17.37 -15.87 3.88
N HIS A 53 17.48 -16.82 2.96
CA HIS A 53 18.16 -18.10 3.20
C HIS A 53 19.64 -17.79 3.48
N SER A 54 20.05 -17.77 4.74
CA SER A 54 21.45 -17.67 5.18
C SER A 54 21.77 -18.79 6.19
N PRO A 55 23.02 -19.29 6.21
CA PRO A 55 23.38 -20.51 6.89
C PRO A 55 23.18 -20.37 8.41
N VAL A 56 22.51 -21.36 8.98
CA VAL A 56 22.16 -21.45 10.39
C VAL A 56 23.43 -21.38 11.25
N ASN A 57 23.49 -20.38 12.13
CA ASN A 57 24.38 -20.36 13.28
C ASN A 57 23.73 -21.22 14.39
N PRO A 58 24.30 -22.37 14.78
CA PRO A 58 23.58 -23.41 15.53
C PRO A 58 23.24 -23.06 16.99
N GLU A 59 23.78 -21.97 17.56
CA GLU A 59 23.57 -21.61 18.97
C GLU A 59 22.48 -20.55 19.22
N ARG A 60 21.80 -20.05 18.17
CA ARG A 60 20.69 -19.10 18.34
C ARG A 60 19.52 -19.42 17.40
N ALA A 61 19.09 -20.68 17.40
CA ALA A 61 17.84 -21.10 16.78
C ALA A 61 16.64 -20.68 17.65
N SER A 62 16.44 -19.37 17.83
CA SER A 62 15.12 -18.86 18.18
C SER A 62 14.24 -19.04 16.95
N GLN A 63 13.41 -20.09 17.00
CA GLN A 63 12.32 -20.46 16.10
C GLN A 63 12.23 -19.64 14.80
N PRO A 64 12.44 -20.22 13.60
CA PRO A 64 12.13 -19.53 12.35
C PRO A 64 10.69 -19.02 12.45
N SER A 65 10.43 -17.76 12.11
CA SER A 65 9.07 -17.21 12.08
C SER A 65 8.20 -18.13 11.24
N THR A 66 7.27 -18.84 11.88
CA THR A 66 6.43 -19.85 11.24
C THR A 66 5.34 -19.25 10.36
N HIS A 67 5.27 -17.91 10.31
CA HIS A 67 4.29 -17.17 9.54
C HIS A 67 4.83 -16.87 8.15
N THR A 68 4.16 -17.42 7.13
CA THR A 68 4.54 -17.31 5.70
C THR A 68 3.41 -16.72 4.85
N ASN A 69 2.35 -16.22 5.48
CA ASN A 69 1.14 -15.74 4.79
C ASN A 69 0.84 -14.30 5.23
N ASN A 70 1.52 -13.34 4.60
CA ASN A 70 1.40 -11.93 4.96
C ASN A 70 0.28 -11.25 4.16
N TRP A 71 -0.68 -10.64 4.85
CA TRP A 71 -1.77 -9.85 4.30
C TRP A 71 -1.58 -8.37 4.63
N ALA A 72 -2.08 -7.50 3.76
CA ALA A 72 -2.18 -6.07 4.02
C ALA A 72 -3.65 -5.62 3.96
N VAL A 73 -4.07 -4.81 4.92
CA VAL A 73 -5.36 -4.10 4.90
C VAL A 73 -5.06 -2.61 4.92
N LEU A 74 -5.40 -1.93 3.84
CA LEU A 74 -5.11 -0.52 3.63
C LEU A 74 -6.42 0.25 3.52
N LEU A 75 -6.66 1.15 4.48
CA LEU A 75 -7.96 1.77 4.67
C LEU A 75 -7.85 3.30 4.73
N CYS A 76 -8.50 3.97 3.78
CA CYS A 76 -8.83 5.40 3.85
C CYS A 76 -10.28 5.55 4.32
N THR A 77 -10.47 6.11 5.51
CA THR A 77 -11.81 6.25 6.10
C THR A 77 -12.49 7.58 5.75
N SER A 78 -11.78 8.55 5.18
CA SER A 78 -12.31 9.90 4.95
C SER A 78 -12.93 10.09 3.57
N LYS A 79 -14.00 10.90 3.51
CA LYS A 79 -14.66 11.29 2.25
C LYS A 79 -14.30 12.70 1.80
N PHE A 80 -14.69 13.03 0.57
CA PHE A 80 -14.63 14.34 -0.05
C PHE A 80 -13.23 14.83 -0.45
N TRP A 81 -13.25 15.75 -1.41
CA TRP A 81 -12.07 16.32 -2.04
C TRP A 81 -11.08 16.96 -1.05
N PHE A 82 -11.55 17.63 0.00
CA PHE A 82 -10.65 18.28 0.97
C PHE A 82 -9.85 17.28 1.82
N ASN A 83 -10.21 15.99 1.79
CA ASN A 83 -9.48 14.91 2.44
C ASN A 83 -8.58 14.12 1.48
N TYR A 84 -8.30 14.66 0.29
CA TYR A 84 -7.45 14.06 -0.74
C TYR A 84 -6.19 13.37 -0.20
N ARG A 85 -5.51 14.01 0.77
CA ARG A 85 -4.28 13.48 1.39
C ARG A 85 -4.44 12.10 2.01
N HIS A 86 -5.59 11.78 2.61
CA HIS A 86 -5.81 10.47 3.23
C HIS A 86 -5.82 9.37 2.16
N MET A 87 -6.55 9.61 1.06
CA MET A 87 -6.58 8.68 -0.06
C MET A 87 -5.21 8.58 -0.75
N ALA A 88 -4.53 9.70 -0.96
CA ALA A 88 -3.17 9.70 -1.52
C ALA A 88 -2.19 8.91 -0.65
N ASN A 89 -2.25 9.06 0.68
CA ASN A 89 -1.42 8.29 1.60
C ASN A 89 -1.71 6.78 1.51
N THR A 90 -2.97 6.37 1.46
CA THR A 90 -3.34 4.95 1.29
C THR A 90 -2.84 4.39 -0.03
N LEU A 91 -2.97 5.12 -1.14
CA LEU A 91 -2.46 4.69 -2.44
C LEU A 91 -0.91 4.65 -2.48
N GLY A 92 -0.24 5.58 -1.80
CA GLY A 92 1.21 5.54 -1.59
C GLY A 92 1.65 4.29 -0.81
N MET A 93 0.89 3.92 0.22
CA MET A 93 1.11 2.68 0.97
C MET A 93 0.87 1.44 0.11
N TYR A 94 -0.21 1.42 -0.68
CA TYR A 94 -0.52 0.34 -1.61
C TYR A 94 0.62 0.08 -2.58
N ARG A 95 1.17 1.12 -3.20
CA ARG A 95 2.34 1.00 -4.10
C ARG A 95 3.57 0.49 -3.37
N THR A 96 3.80 0.94 -2.14
CA THR A 96 4.94 0.47 -1.33
C THR A 96 4.81 -1.02 -1.00
N VAL A 97 3.63 -1.46 -0.57
CA VAL A 97 3.33 -2.87 -0.27
C VAL A 97 3.48 -3.74 -1.52
N LYS A 98 2.99 -3.30 -2.69
CA LYS A 98 3.21 -4.01 -3.97
C LYS A 98 4.69 -4.08 -4.35
N ARG A 99 5.46 -3.00 -4.16
CA ARG A 99 6.91 -2.98 -4.44
C ARG A 99 7.71 -3.92 -3.55
N LEU A 100 7.21 -4.22 -2.35
CA LEU A 100 7.79 -5.22 -1.44
C LEU A 100 7.42 -6.67 -1.83
N GLY A 101 6.67 -6.87 -2.91
CA GLY A 101 6.37 -8.20 -3.46
C GLY A 101 5.01 -8.77 -3.03
N VAL A 102 4.19 -8.03 -2.29
CA VAL A 102 2.87 -8.49 -1.88
C VAL A 102 1.91 -8.40 -3.08
N PRO A 103 1.29 -9.51 -3.51
CA PRO A 103 0.36 -9.50 -4.65
C PRO A 103 -0.99 -8.88 -4.25
N ASP A 104 -1.73 -8.33 -5.22
CA ASP A 104 -3.06 -7.75 -4.98
C ASP A 104 -4.03 -8.72 -4.30
N SER A 105 -3.90 -10.03 -4.55
CA SER A 105 -4.71 -11.05 -3.88
C SER A 105 -4.52 -11.13 -2.35
N HIS A 106 -3.46 -10.50 -1.82
CA HIS A 106 -3.14 -10.39 -0.38
C HIS A 106 -3.22 -8.95 0.13
N ILE A 107 -3.76 -8.02 -0.66
CA ILE A 107 -3.97 -6.63 -0.26
C ILE A 107 -5.47 -6.34 -0.32
N ILE A 108 -6.07 -5.98 0.81
CA ILE A 108 -7.42 -5.44 0.85
C ILE A 108 -7.33 -3.91 0.86
N LEU A 109 -7.79 -3.27 -0.20
CA LEU A 109 -7.81 -1.81 -0.32
C LEU A 109 -9.23 -1.27 -0.16
N MET A 110 -9.41 -0.39 0.84
CA MET A 110 -10.67 0.26 1.16
C MET A 110 -10.54 1.79 1.00
N LEU A 111 -11.25 2.39 0.05
CA LEU A 111 -11.23 3.83 -0.21
C LEU A 111 -12.64 4.44 -0.11
N ALA A 112 -12.88 5.26 0.91
CA ALA A 112 -14.18 5.91 1.12
C ALA A 112 -14.51 7.02 0.10
N GLU A 113 -13.53 7.51 -0.65
CA GLU A 113 -13.65 8.47 -1.74
C GLU A 113 -12.77 8.01 -2.91
N ASP A 114 -13.19 8.30 -4.13
CA ASP A 114 -12.37 8.14 -5.33
C ASP A 114 -12.05 9.53 -5.91
N ALA A 115 -10.90 10.08 -5.52
CA ALA A 115 -10.48 11.38 -6.02
C ALA A 115 -9.99 11.33 -7.48
N ALA A 116 -9.67 10.16 -8.03
CA ALA A 116 -9.33 10.02 -9.45
C ALA A 116 -10.56 10.31 -10.32
N CYS A 117 -11.76 9.92 -9.84
CA CYS A 117 -13.04 10.15 -10.51
C CYS A 117 -13.77 11.43 -10.06
N ASN A 118 -13.21 12.21 -9.13
CA ASN A 118 -13.89 13.38 -8.58
C ASN A 118 -13.90 14.55 -9.57
N ALA A 119 -15.05 15.21 -9.76
CA ALA A 119 -15.21 16.33 -10.69
C ALA A 119 -14.31 17.55 -10.38
N ARG A 120 -13.80 17.66 -9.15
CA ARG A 120 -12.83 18.70 -8.76
C ARG A 120 -11.40 18.35 -9.17
N ASN A 121 -11.13 17.14 -9.61
CA ASN A 121 -9.81 16.72 -10.04
C ASN A 121 -9.53 17.27 -11.45
N PRO A 122 -8.55 18.18 -11.61
CA PRO A 122 -8.16 18.67 -12.93
C PRO A 122 -7.46 17.61 -13.79
N PHE A 123 -7.10 16.46 -13.23
CA PHE A 123 -6.46 15.34 -13.92
C PHE A 123 -7.26 14.05 -13.69
N PRO A 124 -8.37 13.84 -14.43
CA PRO A 124 -9.21 12.67 -14.28
C PRO A 124 -8.41 11.36 -14.45
N GLY A 125 -8.68 10.38 -13.59
CA GLY A 125 -8.00 9.08 -13.60
C GLY A 125 -6.65 9.05 -12.87
N SER A 126 -6.14 10.19 -12.38
CA SER A 126 -4.84 10.25 -11.71
C SER A 126 -4.93 10.79 -10.28
N VAL A 127 -4.03 10.32 -9.42
CA VAL A 127 -3.86 10.82 -8.06
C VAL A 127 -2.40 11.22 -7.84
N TRP A 128 -2.17 12.49 -7.56
CA TRP A 128 -0.85 13.08 -7.42
C TRP A 128 -0.60 13.48 -5.97
N PRO A 129 0.45 12.96 -5.34
CA PRO A 129 0.70 13.25 -3.93
C PRO A 129 1.52 14.53 -3.72
N SER A 130 2.15 15.04 -4.77
CA SER A 130 2.86 16.31 -4.79
C SER A 130 2.43 17.15 -6.00
N MET A 131 2.66 18.46 -5.93
CA MET A 131 2.34 19.38 -7.04
C MET A 131 3.19 19.13 -8.29
N ASN A 132 4.38 18.55 -8.14
CA ASN A 132 5.31 18.26 -9.24
C ASN A 132 4.83 17.11 -10.14
N LYS A 133 3.90 16.28 -9.65
CA LYS A 133 3.31 15.17 -10.41
C LYS A 133 4.35 14.16 -10.90
N ASP A 134 5.35 13.87 -10.07
CA ASP A 134 6.42 12.95 -10.43
C ASP A 134 5.96 11.48 -10.46
N LEU A 135 4.88 11.16 -9.74
CA LEU A 135 4.35 9.80 -9.60
C LEU A 135 2.82 9.81 -9.50
N ASP A 136 2.15 9.17 -10.46
CA ASP A 136 0.72 8.88 -10.34
C ASP A 136 0.53 7.69 -9.40
N LEU A 137 -0.24 7.91 -8.34
CA LEU A 137 -0.54 6.91 -7.34
C LEU A 137 -1.68 5.97 -7.76
N TYR A 138 -2.59 6.44 -8.61
CA TYR A 138 -3.74 5.65 -9.06
C TYR A 138 -3.31 4.73 -10.20
N GLY A 139 -2.91 5.30 -11.35
CA GLY A 139 -2.48 4.52 -12.52
C GLY A 139 -3.49 3.43 -12.92
N ASP A 140 -3.02 2.42 -13.66
CA ASP A 140 -3.90 1.36 -14.22
C ASP A 140 -3.99 0.09 -13.34
N ASP A 141 -3.26 0.03 -12.23
CA ASP A 141 -2.97 -1.22 -11.50
C ASP A 141 -3.43 -1.20 -10.02
N VAL A 142 -4.33 -0.27 -9.70
CA VAL A 142 -4.95 -0.18 -8.38
C VAL A 142 -6.24 -1.00 -8.34
N GLN A 143 -6.26 -2.02 -7.49
CA GLN A 143 -7.43 -2.84 -7.21
C GLN A 143 -8.06 -2.37 -5.92
N VAL A 144 -9.20 -1.68 -6.02
CA VAL A 144 -9.98 -1.27 -4.84
C VAL A 144 -11.03 -2.34 -4.53
N ASP A 145 -11.03 -2.87 -3.32
CA ASP A 145 -11.96 -3.93 -2.90
C ASP A 145 -13.25 -3.35 -2.32
N TYR A 146 -13.14 -2.31 -1.50
CA TYR A 146 -14.29 -1.61 -0.94
C TYR A 146 -14.26 -0.15 -1.39
N ARG A 147 -15.26 0.25 -2.17
CA ARG A 147 -15.36 1.61 -2.73
C ARG A 147 -16.48 2.40 -2.06
N GLY A 148 -16.22 3.65 -1.72
CA GLY A 148 -17.24 4.62 -1.33
C GLY A 148 -18.10 4.11 -0.17
N TYR A 149 -19.40 3.90 -0.44
CA TYR A 149 -20.38 3.44 0.55
C TYR A 149 -20.13 2.04 1.11
N GLU A 150 -19.25 1.25 0.50
CA GLU A 150 -18.86 -0.05 1.06
C GLU A 150 -17.86 0.08 2.21
N VAL A 151 -17.21 1.24 2.37
CA VAL A 151 -16.23 1.49 3.43
C VAL A 151 -16.94 1.91 4.72
N THR A 152 -17.49 0.93 5.42
CA THR A 152 -18.25 1.13 6.66
C THR A 152 -17.60 0.40 7.83
N VAL A 153 -17.90 0.84 9.07
CA VAL A 153 -17.39 0.15 10.26
C VAL A 153 -17.80 -1.34 10.28
N PRO A 154 -19.07 -1.70 10.02
CA PRO A 154 -19.48 -3.11 10.01
C PRO A 154 -18.73 -3.97 8.98
N ASN A 155 -18.47 -3.44 7.78
CA ASN A 155 -17.74 -4.20 6.76
C ASN A 155 -16.28 -4.40 7.15
N PHE A 156 -15.66 -3.37 7.71
CA PHE A 156 -14.29 -3.45 8.21
C PHE A 156 -14.15 -4.46 9.36
N LEU A 157 -15.04 -4.42 10.36
CA LEU A 157 -15.00 -5.37 11.47
C LEU A 157 -15.31 -6.81 11.02
N ARG A 158 -16.24 -6.99 10.07
CA ARG A 158 -16.52 -8.32 9.48
C ARG A 158 -15.33 -8.87 8.71
N LEU A 159 -14.60 -8.02 7.99
CA LEU A 159 -13.38 -8.39 7.30
C LEU A 159 -12.34 -8.92 8.30
N LEU A 160 -12.06 -8.14 9.36
CA LEU A 160 -11.06 -8.52 10.37
C LEU A 160 -11.44 -9.77 11.19
N THR A 161 -12.73 -10.01 11.41
CA THR A 161 -13.21 -11.20 12.15
C THR A 161 -13.45 -12.42 11.26
N GLY A 162 -13.26 -12.31 9.94
CA GLY A 162 -13.62 -13.36 8.98
C GLY A 162 -15.13 -13.64 8.88
N ARG A 163 -15.99 -12.83 9.52
CA ARG A 163 -17.46 -12.97 9.53
C ARG A 163 -18.11 -12.34 8.30
N VAL A 164 -17.55 -12.64 7.13
CA VAL A 164 -18.00 -12.12 5.84
C VAL A 164 -19.03 -13.10 5.22
N PRO A 165 -20.23 -12.65 4.81
CA PRO A 165 -21.26 -13.53 4.23
C PRO A 165 -20.77 -14.32 3.02
N ALA A 166 -21.25 -15.54 2.82
CA ALA A 166 -20.79 -16.46 1.76
C ALA A 166 -20.93 -15.93 0.31
N HIS A 167 -21.85 -15.00 0.06
CA HIS A 167 -22.05 -14.40 -1.28
C HIS A 167 -21.04 -13.29 -1.62
N ILE A 168 -20.26 -12.80 -0.64
CA ILE A 168 -19.27 -11.75 -0.89
C ILE A 168 -18.08 -12.34 -1.67
N PRO A 169 -17.56 -11.67 -2.71
CA PRO A 169 -16.45 -12.17 -3.52
C PRO A 169 -15.19 -12.49 -2.70
N ARG A 170 -14.37 -13.42 -3.21
CA ARG A 170 -13.12 -13.82 -2.55
C ARG A 170 -12.13 -12.66 -2.39
N SER A 171 -12.11 -11.69 -3.31
CA SER A 171 -11.27 -10.50 -3.23
C SER A 171 -11.58 -9.60 -2.03
N LYS A 172 -12.79 -9.69 -1.47
CA LYS A 172 -13.21 -8.92 -0.29
C LYS A 172 -13.13 -9.74 1.01
N ARG A 173 -12.17 -10.66 1.09
CA ARG A 173 -12.01 -11.56 2.25
C ARG A 173 -10.54 -11.72 2.62
N LEU A 174 -10.26 -11.68 3.92
CA LEU A 174 -9.00 -12.14 4.49
C LEU A 174 -9.05 -13.66 4.62
N ASN A 175 -8.41 -14.38 3.70
CA ASN A 175 -8.33 -15.84 3.76
C ASN A 175 -7.09 -16.25 4.58
N THR A 176 -7.08 -15.83 5.84
CA THR A 176 -5.98 -16.03 6.78
C THR A 176 -6.12 -17.36 7.53
N ASP A 177 -5.00 -17.86 8.01
CA ASP A 177 -4.84 -19.06 8.83
C ASP A 177 -3.96 -18.76 10.07
N GLU A 178 -3.67 -19.78 10.87
CA GLU A 178 -2.84 -19.67 12.09
C GLU A 178 -1.40 -19.20 11.82
N ARG A 179 -0.96 -19.23 10.56
CA ARG A 179 0.38 -18.80 10.11
C ARG A 179 0.33 -17.47 9.36
N SER A 180 -0.79 -16.78 9.41
CA SER A 180 -0.95 -15.51 8.74
C SER A 180 -0.55 -14.34 9.61
N ASN A 181 0.05 -13.32 9.01
CA ASN A 181 0.21 -12.01 9.63
C ASN A 181 -0.63 -10.99 8.85
N ILE A 182 -1.24 -10.04 9.57
CA ILE A 182 -2.01 -8.96 8.94
C ILE A 182 -1.33 -7.62 9.28
N PHE A 183 -0.88 -6.91 8.24
CA PHE A 183 -0.49 -5.52 8.34
C PHE A 183 -1.70 -4.63 8.12
N LEU A 184 -2.08 -3.84 9.13
CA LEU A 184 -3.21 -2.91 9.06
C LEU A 184 -2.69 -1.47 9.01
N TYR A 185 -2.99 -0.77 7.92
CA TYR A 185 -2.76 0.66 7.78
C TYR A 185 -4.09 1.39 7.62
N MET A 186 -4.31 2.40 8.47
CA MET A 186 -5.52 3.21 8.47
C MET A 186 -5.15 4.68 8.43
N THR A 187 -5.85 5.45 7.60
CA THR A 187 -5.71 6.90 7.55
C THR A 187 -7.07 7.57 7.45
N GLY A 188 -7.22 8.66 8.19
CA GLY A 188 -8.45 9.41 8.30
C GLY A 188 -8.39 10.41 9.44
N HIS A 189 -9.54 11.02 9.72
CA HIS A 189 -9.68 11.88 10.90
C HIS A 189 -9.98 11.04 12.13
N GLY A 190 -9.29 11.31 13.22
CA GLY A 190 -9.51 10.67 14.51
C GLY A 190 -9.46 11.65 15.65
N GLY A 191 -9.78 11.15 16.83
CA GLY A 191 -9.65 11.85 18.10
C GLY A 191 -9.22 10.87 19.18
N ASN A 192 -9.35 11.27 20.45
CA ASN A 192 -8.96 10.41 21.54
C ASN A 192 -9.85 9.15 21.59
N GLY A 193 -9.26 7.99 21.28
CA GLY A 193 -9.93 6.69 21.36
C GLY A 193 -10.83 6.32 20.18
N PHE A 194 -10.85 7.09 19.08
CA PHE A 194 -11.66 6.76 17.91
C PHE A 194 -11.05 7.23 16.59
N LEU A 195 -11.44 6.57 15.50
CA LEU A 195 -11.21 6.99 14.12
C LEU A 195 -12.56 7.15 13.41
N LYS A 196 -12.81 8.29 12.80
CA LYS A 196 -14.04 8.54 12.03
C LYS A 196 -14.04 7.72 10.76
N PHE A 197 -15.21 7.16 10.45
CA PHE A 197 -15.55 6.52 9.20
C PHE A 197 -16.54 7.39 8.46
N GLN A 198 -16.12 7.82 7.26
CA GLN A 198 -16.86 8.77 6.44
C GLN A 198 -17.21 10.02 7.27
N ASP A 199 -18.49 10.41 7.27
CA ASP A 199 -18.97 11.64 7.91
C ASP A 199 -19.80 11.40 9.18
N SER A 200 -20.17 10.14 9.46
CA SER A 200 -21.23 9.83 10.44
C SER A 200 -20.90 8.70 11.41
N GLU A 201 -19.94 7.84 11.08
CA GLU A 201 -19.57 6.70 11.93
C GLU A 201 -18.19 6.92 12.55
N GLU A 202 -17.89 6.14 13.57
CA GLU A 202 -16.56 6.03 14.16
C GLU A 202 -16.32 4.59 14.59
N VAL A 203 -15.05 4.17 14.53
CA VAL A 203 -14.59 2.95 15.18
C VAL A 203 -13.82 3.36 16.43
N SER A 204 -14.20 2.82 17.58
CA SER A 204 -13.46 3.07 18.81
C SER A 204 -12.27 2.12 18.93
N ALA A 205 -11.26 2.52 19.69
CA ALA A 205 -10.13 1.66 20.04
C ALA A 205 -10.60 0.38 20.77
N MET A 206 -11.72 0.47 21.50
CA MET A 206 -12.34 -0.67 22.18
C MET A 206 -12.95 -1.66 21.19
N ASP A 207 -13.58 -1.19 20.11
CA ASP A 207 -14.14 -2.06 19.08
C ASP A 207 -13.03 -2.85 18.38
N LEU A 208 -11.91 -2.18 18.06
CA LEU A 208 -10.73 -2.84 17.51
C LEU A 208 -10.12 -3.84 18.51
N GLY A 209 -9.95 -3.45 19.78
CA GLY A 209 -9.41 -4.34 20.80
C GLY A 209 -10.27 -5.59 21.09
N LYS A 210 -11.59 -5.50 20.86
CA LYS A 210 -12.54 -6.60 20.99
C LYS A 210 -12.69 -7.44 19.73
N THR A 211 -12.07 -7.01 18.62
CA THR A 211 -12.00 -7.78 17.37
C THR A 211 -11.00 -8.92 17.55
N ARG A 212 -11.37 -9.93 18.35
CA ARG A 212 -10.65 -11.20 18.43
C ARG A 212 -11.31 -12.19 17.48
N SER A 213 -10.51 -12.76 16.58
CA SER A 213 -10.88 -13.94 15.78
C SER A 213 -10.96 -15.17 16.68
#